data_AF-A0A7V4MHS6-F1
#
_entry.id   AF-A0A7V4MHS6-F1
#
_cell.length_a   1.000
_cell.length_b   1.000
_cell.length_c   1.000
_cell.angle_alpha   90.00
_cell.angle_beta   90.00
_cell.angle_gamma   90.00
#
_symmetry.space_group_name_H-M   'P 1'
#
loop_
_entity.id
_entity.type
_entity.pdbx_description
1 polymer ?
#
loop_
_entity_poly.entity_id
_entity_poly.type
_entity_poly.pdbx_seq_one_letter_code
_entity_poly.pdbx_strand_id
1 'polypeptide(L)'
;MSSKQATVDYIIDQLAGAGDIRARKMFGEYALYYDGKVVALVCDDRLFVKITEPGREFAGDLYAEGFPYEGAKPYMIIHDELIDDREWLSGLVVITAEALSDPKTKHSRKR
;
A
#
# COMPACT_ATOMS: atom_id res chain seq x y z
N MET A 1 -5.86 4.37 16.61
CA MET A 1 -7.32 4.15 16.53
C MET A 1 -7.54 3.22 15.35
N SER A 2 -8.51 2.30 15.38
CA SER A 2 -8.70 1.40 14.23
C SER A 2 -9.18 2.15 12.99
N SER A 3 -8.55 1.92 11.84
CA SER A 3 -9.03 2.42 10.56
C SER A 3 -10.44 1.92 10.22
N LYS A 4 -11.24 2.77 9.59
CA LYS A 4 -12.60 2.44 9.15
C LYS A 4 -12.54 1.56 7.93
N GLN A 5 -13.43 0.57 7.88
CA GLN A 5 -13.53 -0.33 6.74
C GLN A 5 -13.85 0.42 5.43
N ALA A 6 -14.72 1.43 5.50
CA ALA A 6 -15.06 2.25 4.33
C ALA A 6 -13.86 2.97 3.72
N THR A 7 -12.90 3.44 4.53
CA THR A 7 -11.65 4.06 4.05
C THR A 7 -10.83 3.05 3.26
N VAL A 8 -10.71 1.82 3.77
CA VAL A 8 -9.94 0.76 3.13
C VAL A 8 -10.61 0.29 1.85
N ASP A 9 -11.94 0.11 1.86
CA ASP A 9 -12.70 -0.27 0.68
C ASP A 9 -12.59 0.79 -0.42
N TYR A 10 -12.62 2.08 -0.04
CA TYR A 10 -12.37 3.18 -0.96
C TYR A 10 -10.98 3.11 -1.60
N ILE A 11 -9.92 2.94 -0.80
CA ILE A 11 -8.55 2.83 -1.31
C ILE A 11 -8.40 1.64 -2.26
N ILE A 12 -9.01 0.49 -1.95
CA ILE A 12 -9.00 -0.67 -2.84
C ILE A 12 -9.71 -0.37 -4.16
N ASP A 13 -10.85 0.33 -4.12
CA ASP A 13 -11.57 0.73 -5.34
C ASP A 13 -10.74 1.67 -6.23
N GLN A 14 -10.00 2.61 -5.63
CA GLN A 14 -9.09 3.47 -6.38
C GLN A 14 -7.92 2.69 -6.99
N LEU A 15 -7.49 1.60 -6.35
CA LEU A 15 -6.44 0.70 -6.82
C LEU A 15 -6.91 -0.38 -7.80
N ALA A 16 -8.16 -0.35 -8.25
CA ALA A 16 -8.68 -1.36 -9.19
C ALA A 16 -7.88 -1.43 -10.51
N GLY A 17 -7.20 -0.34 -10.88
CA GLY A 17 -6.32 -0.29 -12.06
C GLY A 17 -4.95 -0.96 -11.86
N ALA A 18 -4.51 -1.19 -10.62
CA ALA A 18 -3.21 -1.78 -10.33
C ALA A 18 -3.19 -3.30 -10.58
N GLY A 19 -4.31 -4.00 -10.35
CA GLY A 19 -4.39 -5.47 -10.45
C GLY A 19 -5.04 -6.11 -9.22
N ASP A 20 -4.60 -7.31 -8.82
CA ASP A 20 -5.14 -8.04 -7.66
C ASP A 20 -4.62 -7.47 -6.35
N ILE A 21 -5.29 -6.41 -5.88
CA ILE A 21 -5.08 -5.82 -4.56
C ILE A 21 -6.01 -6.44 -3.54
N ARG A 22 -5.46 -6.84 -2.39
CA ARG A 22 -6.24 -7.40 -1.27
C ARG A 22 -5.88 -6.70 0.02
N ALA A 23 -6.89 -6.30 0.79
CA ALA A 23 -6.68 -5.84 2.15
C ALA A 23 -6.87 -6.99 3.15
N ARG A 24 -5.99 -7.04 4.16
CA ARG A 24 -6.14 -7.93 5.31
C ARG A 24 -6.13 -7.10 6.59
N LYS A 25 -7.16 -7.28 7.41
CA LYS A 25 -7.22 -6.66 8.74
C LYS A 25 -6.24 -7.33 9.69
N MET A 26 -5.43 -6.55 10.39
CA MET A 26 -4.44 -6.98 11.37
C MET A 26 -4.39 -5.97 12.53
N PHE A 27 -4.73 -6.42 13.74
CA PHE A 27 -4.66 -5.60 14.97
C PHE A 27 -5.44 -4.28 14.94
N GLY A 28 -6.56 -4.24 14.20
CA GLY A 28 -7.38 -3.03 14.05
C GLY A 28 -7.04 -2.18 12.82
N GLU A 29 -5.85 -2.39 12.23
CA GLU A 29 -5.39 -1.74 11.00
C GLU A 29 -5.45 -2.70 9.81
N TYR A 30 -5.03 -2.24 8.63
CA TYR A 30 -5.09 -3.03 7.40
C TYR A 30 -3.74 -3.06 6.70
N ALA A 31 -3.40 -4.23 6.15
CA ALA A 31 -2.29 -4.40 5.23
C ALA A 31 -2.82 -4.61 3.82
N LEU A 32 -2.27 -3.88 2.85
CA LEU A 32 -2.57 -4.02 1.43
C LEU A 32 -1.54 -4.93 0.77
N TYR A 33 -2.05 -5.93 0.08
CA TYR A 33 -1.28 -6.94 -0.64
C TYR A 33 -1.43 -6.75 -2.14
N TYR A 34 -0.31 -6.79 -2.85
CA TYR A 34 -0.24 -6.94 -4.31
C TYR A 34 0.48 -8.25 -4.61
N ASP A 35 -0.16 -9.20 -5.29
CA ASP A 35 0.42 -10.52 -5.62
C ASP A 35 1.11 -11.22 -4.41
N GLY A 36 0.45 -11.17 -3.26
CA GLY A 36 0.96 -11.75 -2.00
C GLY A 36 2.09 -10.96 -1.32
N LYS A 37 2.55 -9.84 -1.88
CA LYS A 37 3.50 -8.89 -1.26
C LYS A 37 2.75 -7.82 -0.49
N VAL A 38 3.15 -7.54 0.75
CA VAL A 38 2.66 -6.34 1.46
C VAL A 38 3.32 -5.11 0.83
N VAL A 39 2.53 -4.28 0.18
CA VAL A 39 2.98 -3.04 -0.51
C VAL A 39 2.68 -1.79 0.30
N ALA A 40 1.59 -1.81 1.07
CA ALA A 40 1.13 -0.66 1.83
C ALA A 40 0.37 -1.10 3.09
N LEU A 41 0.17 -0.15 4.00
CA LEU A 41 -0.60 -0.28 5.23
C LEU A 41 -1.62 0.87 5.29
N VAL A 42 -2.77 0.63 5.91
CA VAL A 42 -3.73 1.68 6.26
C VAL A 42 -3.81 1.75 7.77
N CYS A 43 -3.37 2.87 8.34
CA CYS A 43 -3.30 3.13 9.78
C CYS A 43 -3.90 4.50 10.08
N ASP A 44 -4.75 4.59 11.11
CA ASP A 44 -5.48 5.83 11.46
C ASP A 44 -6.14 6.50 10.23
N ASP A 45 -6.80 5.71 9.38
CA ASP A 45 -7.46 6.14 8.13
C ASP A 45 -6.52 6.75 7.06
N ARG A 46 -5.20 6.58 7.19
CA ARG A 46 -4.20 7.07 6.23
C ARG A 46 -3.50 5.94 5.49
N LEU A 47 -3.21 6.17 4.21
CA LEU A 47 -2.47 5.23 3.39
C LEU A 47 -0.95 5.43 3.53
N PHE A 48 -0.26 4.36 3.89
CA PHE A 48 1.20 4.28 4.02
C PHE A 48 1.75 3.29 2.98
N VAL A 49 2.47 3.76 1.97
CA VAL A 49 3.12 2.93 0.95
C VAL A 49 4.59 2.71 1.31
N LYS A 50 5.12 1.50 1.09
CA LYS A 50 6.55 1.25 1.37
C LYS A 50 7.44 2.15 0.54
N ILE A 51 8.46 2.73 1.17
CA ILE A 51 9.50 3.46 0.46
C ILE A 51 10.39 2.46 -0.29
N THR A 52 10.43 2.60 -1.61
CA THR A 52 11.39 1.95 -2.51
C THR A 52 12.07 3.04 -3.34
N GLU A 53 13.27 2.78 -3.86
CA GLU A 53 13.98 3.73 -4.71
C GLU A 53 13.15 4.20 -5.93
N PRO A 54 12.59 3.31 -6.75
CA PRO A 54 11.77 3.74 -7.88
C PRO A 54 10.41 4.32 -7.46
N GLY A 55 9.84 3.89 -6.32
CA GLY A 55 8.61 4.48 -5.79
C GLY A 55 8.82 5.93 -5.34
N ARG A 56 9.98 6.21 -4.70
CA ARG A 56 10.39 7.56 -4.32
C ARG A 56 10.63 8.44 -5.55
N GLU A 57 11.29 7.92 -6.58
CA GLU A 57 11.53 8.65 -7.83
C GLU A 57 10.22 8.99 -8.54
N PHE A 58 9.28 8.04 -8.60
CA PHE A 58 7.96 8.25 -9.19
C PHE A 58 7.12 9.28 -8.42
N ALA A 59 7.12 9.19 -7.08
CA ALA A 59 6.33 10.09 -6.25
C ALA A 59 6.93 11.50 -6.14
N GLY A 60 8.24 11.65 -6.32
CA GLY A 60 8.92 12.95 -6.23
C GLY A 60 8.66 13.63 -4.89
N ASP A 61 8.20 14.89 -4.92
CA ASP A 61 7.86 15.68 -3.73
C ASP A 61 6.37 15.59 -3.35
N LEU A 62 5.60 14.68 -3.97
CA LEU A 62 4.15 14.58 -3.79
C LEU A 62 3.74 13.81 -2.52
N TYR A 63 4.69 13.29 -1.73
CA TYR A 63 4.39 12.52 -0.52
C TYR A 63 5.11 13.09 0.70
N ALA A 64 4.59 12.77 1.88
CA ALA A 64 5.28 13.00 3.14
C ALA A 64 5.84 11.67 3.69
N GLU A 65 6.96 11.70 4.42
CA GLU A 65 7.43 10.51 5.14
C GLU A 65 6.82 10.43 6.54
N GLY A 66 6.51 9.21 6.98
CA GLY A 66 6.13 8.99 8.36
C GLY A 66 6.08 7.52 8.73
N PHE A 67 5.60 7.25 9.94
CA PHE A 67 5.58 5.92 10.51
C PHE A 67 4.13 5.45 10.68
N PRO A 68 3.75 4.26 10.17
CA PRO A 68 2.40 3.74 10.33
C PRO A 68 2.07 3.36 11.78
N TYR A 69 3.09 3.05 12.59
CA TYR A 69 2.97 2.74 14.02
C TYR A 69 4.34 2.89 14.70
N GLU A 70 4.35 2.88 16.04
CA GLU A 70 5.58 3.01 16.83
C GLU A 70 6.57 1.86 16.56
N GLY A 71 7.82 2.20 16.22
CA GLY A 71 8.86 1.21 15.90
C GLY A 71 8.79 0.66 14.46
N ALA A 72 7.89 1.16 13.61
CA ALA A 72 7.90 0.86 12.19
C ALA A 72 9.09 1.49 11.46
N LYS A 73 9.36 1.03 10.24
CA LYS A 73 10.22 1.76 9.30
C LYS A 73 9.45 2.96 8.70
N PRO A 74 10.13 3.95 8.11
CA PRO A 74 9.46 5.02 7.38
C PRO A 74 8.69 4.49 6.15
N TYR A 75 7.53 5.07 5.90
CA TYR A 75 6.65 4.83 4.76
C TYR A 75 6.27 6.18 4.11
N MET A 76 5.86 6.14 2.86
CA MET A 76 5.25 7.27 2.15
C MET A 76 3.80 7.42 2.60
N ILE A 77 3.46 8.57 3.17
CA ILE A 77 2.09 8.98 3.47
C ILE A 77 1.51 9.56 2.19
N ILE A 78 0.44 8.93 1.70
CA ILE A 78 -0.28 9.39 0.51
C ILE A 78 -1.46 10.23 0.98
N HIS A 79 -1.53 11.47 0.51
CA HIS A 79 -2.60 12.40 0.80
C HIS A 79 -3.87 12.03 0.02
N ASP A 80 -5.04 12.34 0.58
CA ASP A 80 -6.35 12.02 -0.01
C ASP A 80 -6.48 12.49 -1.47
N GLU A 81 -5.95 13.66 -1.81
CA GLU A 81 -5.94 14.20 -3.19
C GLU A 81 -5.25 13.26 -4.19
N LEU A 82 -4.20 12.56 -3.77
CA LEU A 82 -3.48 11.58 -4.60
C LEU A 82 -4.10 10.19 -4.55
N ILE A 83 -4.91 9.90 -3.53
CA ILE A 83 -5.70 8.66 -3.48
C ILE A 83 -6.80 8.72 -4.55
N ASP A 84 -7.33 9.91 -4.85
CA ASP A 84 -8.36 10.11 -5.87
C ASP A 84 -7.81 9.99 -7.31
N ASP A 85 -6.50 10.17 -7.49
CA ASP A 85 -5.83 9.91 -8.78
C ASP A 85 -5.53 8.41 -8.93
N ARG A 86 -6.51 7.69 -9.49
CA ARG A 86 -6.43 6.24 -9.69
C ARG A 86 -5.22 5.79 -10.50
N GLU A 87 -4.87 6.53 -11.55
CA GLU A 87 -3.76 6.16 -12.44
C GLU A 87 -2.43 6.33 -11.71
N TRP A 88 -2.25 7.47 -11.04
CA TRP A 88 -1.06 7.75 -10.25
C TRP A 88 -0.92 6.76 -9.09
N LEU A 89 -1.99 6.55 -8.32
CA LEU A 89 -1.98 5.65 -7.16
C LEU A 89 -1.69 4.20 -7.56
N SER A 90 -2.33 3.74 -8.64
CA SER A 90 -2.09 2.39 -9.17
C SER A 90 -0.65 2.25 -9.65
N GLY A 91 -0.13 3.24 -10.39
CA GLY A 91 1.26 3.28 -10.85
C GLY A 91 2.25 3.20 -9.69
N LEU A 92 2.06 4.01 -8.64
CA LEU A 92 2.89 3.99 -7.44
C LEU A 92 2.91 2.61 -6.77
N VAL A 93 1.74 1.97 -6.62
CA VAL A 93 1.65 0.65 -5.98
C VAL A 93 2.30 -0.43 -6.83
N VAL A 94 2.13 -0.43 -8.15
CA VAL A 94 2.77 -1.38 -9.06
C VAL A 94 4.29 -1.23 -9.01
N ILE A 95 4.81 0.00 -9.16
CA ILE A 95 6.24 0.31 -9.07
C ILE A 95 6.82 -0.13 -7.71
N THR A 96 6.08 0.12 -6.64
CA THR A 96 6.48 -0.33 -5.29
C THR A 96 6.53 -1.86 -5.23
N ALA A 97 5.54 -2.55 -5.77
CA ALA A 97 5.48 -4.01 -5.75
C ALA A 97 6.61 -4.68 -6.54
N GLU A 98 6.97 -4.12 -7.70
CA GLU A 98 8.03 -4.62 -8.57
C GLU A 98 9.42 -4.46 -7.94
N ALA A 99 9.64 -3.36 -7.20
CA ALA A 99 10.87 -3.10 -6.48
C ALA A 99 11.04 -3.96 -5.22
N LEU A 100 9.95 -4.55 -4.71
CA LEU A 100 9.99 -5.44 -3.56
C LEU A 100 10.39 -6.85 -4.00
N SER A 101 11.34 -7.44 -3.27
CA SER A 101 11.70 -8.84 -3.45
C SER A 101 10.48 -9.75 -3.34
N ASP A 102 10.46 -10.80 -4.16
CA ASP A 102 9.37 -11.77 -4.14
C ASP A 102 9.14 -12.32 -2.73
N PRO A 103 7.88 -12.41 -2.28
CA PRO A 103 7.58 -13.01 -1.00
C PRO A 103 8.02 -14.45 -1.16
N LYS A 104 8.95 -14.92 -0.31
CA LYS A 104 9.49 -16.30 -0.35
C LYS A 104 8.34 -17.24 -0.66
N THR A 105 8.33 -17.79 -1.88
CA THR A 105 7.21 -18.54 -2.43
C THR A 105 6.84 -19.64 -1.45
N LYS A 106 5.72 -19.51 -0.73
CA LYS A 106 5.08 -20.68 -0.14
C LYS A 106 4.56 -21.46 -1.33
N HIS A 107 5.19 -22.59 -1.63
CA HIS A 107 4.70 -23.56 -2.60
C HIS A 107 3.21 -23.81 -2.36
N SER A 108 2.36 -23.20 -3.17
CA SER A 108 0.98 -23.62 -3.31
C SER A 108 1.03 -24.98 -3.98
N ARG A 109 0.88 -26.05 -3.20
CA ARG A 109 0.51 -27.37 -3.75
C ARG A 109 -0.81 -27.16 -4.49
N LYS A 110 -0.76 -27.08 -5.82
CA LYS A 110 -1.93 -27.33 -6.65
C LYS A 110 -2.38 -28.77 -6.33
N ARG A 111 -3.61 -28.88 -5.84
CA ARG A 111 -4.31 -30.16 -5.68
C ARG A 111 -4.70 -30.69 -7.05
#